data_AF-A0ABC8TP24-F1
#
_entry.id   AF-A0ABC8TP24-F1
#
_cell.length_a   1.000
_cell.length_b   1.000
_cell.length_c   1.000
_cell.angle_alpha   90.00
_cell.angle_beta   90.00
_cell.angle_gamma   90.00
#
_symmetry.space_group_name_H-M   'P 1'
#
loop_
_entity.id
_entity.type
_entity.pdbx_description
1 polymer ?
#
loop_
_entity_poly.entity_id
_entity_poly.type
_entity_poly.pdbx_seq_one_letter_code
_entity_poly.pdbx_strand_id
1 'polypeptide(L)'
;MATKINSNEKEQKHQIVGGGGETLEEGDDILKKRIACHSLYGLLVETHLNCLKVCVGNITDIGRIQKIGQQAHNQPSFSTVDQTELDQFMEAYCMALSKLKDAIEEPQEETMAFINSMHSQLKELMELPFTAALPTTTSSGKQIYATPS
;
A
#
# COMPACT_ATOMS: atom_id res chain seq x y z
N MET A 1 -29.49 -36.19 78.00
CA MET A 1 -28.83 -34.99 78.57
C MET A 1 -28.18 -34.26 77.41
N ALA A 2 -28.62 -33.04 77.13
CA ALA A 2 -28.12 -32.22 76.04
C ALA A 2 -26.76 -31.62 76.42
N THR A 3 -25.83 -31.51 75.47
CA THR A 3 -24.75 -30.52 75.57
C THR A 3 -24.58 -29.84 74.22
N LYS A 4 -24.57 -28.52 74.33
CA LYS A 4 -24.78 -27.51 73.31
C LYS A 4 -23.47 -27.25 72.56
N ILE A 5 -23.57 -27.07 71.25
CA ILE A 5 -22.52 -26.55 70.37
C ILE A 5 -22.20 -25.12 70.81
N ASN A 6 -20.93 -24.82 71.04
CA ASN A 6 -20.44 -23.45 71.29
C ASN A 6 -19.62 -22.98 70.08
N SER A 7 -20.02 -21.83 69.54
CA SER A 7 -19.35 -21.09 68.50
C SER A 7 -18.07 -20.43 69.00
N ASN A 8 -16.98 -20.53 68.24
CA ASN A 8 -16.07 -19.41 68.03
C ASN A 8 -15.36 -19.52 66.67
N GLU A 9 -15.83 -18.71 65.74
CA GLU A 9 -15.08 -18.30 64.54
C GLU A 9 -13.75 -17.66 64.94
N LYS A 10 -12.64 -18.23 64.47
CA LYS A 10 -11.47 -17.48 64.01
C LYS A 10 -10.86 -18.21 62.82
N GLU A 11 -11.40 -17.93 61.65
CA GLU A 11 -10.77 -18.32 60.40
C GLU A 11 -9.72 -17.27 60.02
N GLN A 12 -8.45 -17.62 60.25
CA GLN A 12 -7.32 -16.91 59.69
C GLN A 12 -7.05 -17.50 58.30
N LYS A 13 -7.62 -16.90 57.25
CA LYS A 13 -7.20 -17.18 55.86
C LYS A 13 -6.41 -16.00 55.32
N HIS A 14 -5.09 -16.14 55.41
CA HIS A 14 -4.20 -15.60 54.40
C HIS A 14 -4.46 -16.38 53.12
N GLN A 15 -5.06 -15.74 52.11
CA GLN A 15 -4.99 -16.23 50.74
C GLN A 15 -4.72 -15.05 49.82
N ILE A 16 -3.43 -14.76 49.70
CA ILE A 16 -2.85 -14.09 48.55
C ILE A 16 -2.70 -15.17 47.47
N VAL A 17 -3.37 -14.97 46.34
CA VAL A 17 -2.94 -15.28 44.96
C VAL A 17 -4.21 -15.26 44.12
N GLY A 18 -4.39 -14.15 43.41
CA GLY A 18 -5.09 -14.17 42.15
C GLY A 18 -4.27 -15.04 41.21
N GLY A 19 -4.79 -16.24 40.91
CA GLY A 19 -4.41 -17.01 39.74
C GLY A 19 -5.54 -16.82 38.74
N GLY A 20 -5.32 -16.19 37.60
CA GLY A 20 -4.31 -16.61 36.62
C GLY A 20 -5.07 -17.20 35.44
N GLY A 21 -6.02 -16.42 34.93
CA GLY A 21 -6.67 -16.61 33.65
C GLY A 21 -6.45 -15.33 32.88
N GLU A 22 -5.18 -14.98 32.65
CA GLU A 22 -4.84 -14.03 31.59
C GLU A 22 -5.27 -14.69 30.29
N THR A 23 -6.53 -14.43 29.93
CA THR A 23 -7.09 -14.87 28.65
C THR A 23 -6.27 -14.22 27.55
N LEU A 24 -5.82 -15.01 26.57
CA LEU A 24 -5.05 -14.53 25.40
C LEU A 24 -5.67 -13.27 24.76
N GLU A 25 -7.01 -13.16 24.80
CA GLU A 25 -7.79 -11.99 24.39
C GLU A 25 -7.37 -10.68 25.10
N GLU A 26 -7.07 -10.72 26.39
CA GLU A 26 -6.63 -9.53 27.15
C GLU A 26 -5.23 -9.08 26.72
N GLY A 27 -4.33 -10.03 26.44
CA GLY A 27 -3.01 -9.75 25.88
C GLY A 27 -3.08 -9.14 24.49
N ASP A 28 -3.97 -9.67 23.63
CA ASP A 28 -4.21 -9.16 22.28
C ASP A 28 -4.77 -7.73 22.31
N ASP A 29 -5.70 -7.42 23.20
CA ASP A 29 -6.28 -6.09 23.32
C ASP A 29 -5.27 -5.05 23.86
N ILE A 30 -4.38 -5.47 24.77
CA ILE A 30 -3.26 -4.65 25.22
C ILE A 30 -2.31 -4.37 24.04
N LEU A 31 -1.99 -5.38 23.23
CA LEU A 31 -1.13 -5.23 22.06
C LEU A 31 -1.77 -4.31 21.00
N LYS A 32 -3.04 -4.51 20.66
CA LYS A 32 -3.79 -3.64 19.73
C LYS A 32 -3.78 -2.18 20.21
N LYS A 33 -4.00 -1.96 21.51
CA LYS A 33 -3.95 -0.61 22.10
C LYS A 33 -2.55 0.00 21.99
N ARG A 34 -1.50 -0.80 22.23
CA ARG A 34 -0.11 -0.37 22.09
C ARG A 34 0.23 0.02 20.63
N ILE A 35 -0.22 -0.77 19.66
CA ILE A 35 -0.11 -0.47 18.23
C ILE A 35 -0.86 0.83 17.91
N ALA A 36 -2.11 0.96 18.34
CA ALA A 36 -2.96 2.12 18.04
C ALA A 36 -2.45 3.43 18.67
N CYS A 37 -1.78 3.36 19.82
CA CYS A 37 -1.17 4.52 20.49
C CYS A 37 0.28 4.79 20.05
N HIS A 38 0.80 4.05 19.07
CA HIS A 38 2.18 4.18 18.62
C HIS A 38 2.38 5.46 17.79
N SER A 39 3.52 6.15 17.98
CA SER A 39 3.84 7.38 17.24
C SER A 39 3.88 7.20 15.72
N LEU A 40 4.35 6.02 15.27
CA LEU A 40 4.44 5.66 13.85
C LEU A 40 3.13 5.13 13.24
N TYR A 41 2.10 4.87 14.04
CA TYR A 41 0.85 4.27 13.54
C TYR A 41 0.17 5.15 12.47
N GLY A 42 0.19 6.47 12.64
CA GLY A 42 -0.35 7.40 11.64
C GLY A 42 0.37 7.30 10.29
N LEU A 43 1.71 7.28 10.32
CA LEU A 43 2.55 7.12 9.12
C LEU A 43 2.32 5.76 8.44
N LEU A 44 2.19 4.70 9.23
CA LEU A 44 1.88 3.36 8.74
C LEU A 44 0.57 3.34 7.94
N VAL A 45 -0.50 3.88 8.52
CA VAL A 45 -1.82 3.95 7.86
C VAL A 45 -1.75 4.79 6.58
N GLU A 46 -1.05 5.92 6.61
CA GLU A 46 -0.87 6.78 5.44
C GLU A 46 -0.12 6.06 4.31
N THR A 47 1.00 5.40 4.64
CA THR A 47 1.81 4.66 3.67
C THR A 47 1.01 3.52 3.06
N HIS A 48 0.21 2.83 3.87
CA HIS A 48 -0.67 1.77 3.41
C HIS A 48 -1.73 2.30 2.44
N LEU A 49 -2.33 3.44 2.78
CA LEU A 49 -3.32 4.09 1.94
C LEU A 49 -2.73 4.52 0.59
N ASN A 50 -1.52 5.07 0.60
CA ASN A 50 -0.84 5.49 -0.61
C ASN A 50 -0.46 4.30 -1.50
N CYS A 51 -0.04 3.18 -0.91
CA CYS A 51 0.16 1.93 -1.65
C CYS A 51 -1.14 1.47 -2.33
N LEU A 52 -2.27 1.43 -1.59
CA LEU A 52 -3.56 1.02 -2.16
C LEU A 52 -4.04 1.91 -3.31
N LYS A 53 -3.80 3.22 -3.25
CA LYS A 53 -4.14 4.15 -4.34
C LYS A 53 -3.45 3.77 -5.65
N VAL A 54 -2.19 3.35 -5.60
CA VAL A 54 -1.44 2.91 -6.78
C VAL A 54 -1.95 1.54 -7.27
N CYS A 55 -2.27 0.61 -6.35
CA CYS A 55 -2.78 -0.72 -6.70
C CYS A 55 -4.15 -0.69 -7.39
N VAL A 56 -5.05 0.14 -6.87
CA VAL A 56 -6.48 0.10 -7.18
C VAL A 56 -6.89 1.24 -8.13
N GLY A 57 -6.01 2.23 -8.33
CA GLY A 57 -6.31 3.45 -9.08
C GLY A 57 -7.18 4.44 -8.29
N ASN A 58 -7.72 5.45 -8.98
CA ASN A 58 -8.56 6.51 -8.40
C ASN A 58 -9.96 6.00 -8.03
N ILE A 59 -10.07 5.07 -7.08
CA ILE A 59 -11.36 4.66 -6.54
C ILE A 59 -11.77 5.65 -5.46
N THR A 60 -12.86 6.36 -5.75
CA THR A 60 -13.56 7.40 -4.98
C THR A 60 -13.92 6.99 -3.53
N ASP A 61 -13.72 5.73 -3.15
CA ASP A 61 -14.10 5.16 -1.84
C ASP A 61 -13.00 5.19 -0.77
N ILE A 62 -11.77 5.57 -1.11
CA ILE A 62 -10.65 5.66 -0.15
C ILE A 62 -10.87 6.77 0.91
N GLY A 63 -11.73 7.74 0.63
CA GLY A 63 -12.03 8.87 1.52
C GLY A 63 -12.66 8.49 2.88
N ARG A 64 -13.18 7.26 3.04
CA ARG A 64 -13.70 6.78 4.33
C ARG A 64 -12.59 6.39 5.32
N ILE A 65 -11.40 6.04 4.84
CA ILE A 65 -10.26 5.58 5.67
C ILE A 65 -9.48 6.78 6.25
N GLN A 66 -9.39 7.88 5.49
CA GLN A 66 -8.63 9.09 5.88
C GLN A 66 -9.10 9.72 7.20
N LYS A 67 -10.35 9.50 7.62
CA LYS A 67 -10.91 10.05 8.87
C LYS A 67 -10.38 9.36 10.13
N ILE A 68 -9.68 8.23 10.01
CA ILE A 68 -9.21 7.43 11.16
C ILE A 68 -7.81 7.88 11.62
N GLY A 69 -7.01 8.49 10.75
CA GLY A 69 -5.59 8.80 11.02
C GLY A 69 -5.29 10.10 11.78
N GLN A 70 -6.29 10.94 12.09
CA GLN A 70 -6.04 12.30 12.59
C GLN A 70 -6.08 12.45 14.12
N GLN A 71 -6.13 11.36 14.90
CA GLN A 71 -6.45 11.47 16.34
C GLN A 71 -5.49 10.77 17.31
N ALA A 72 -4.19 10.74 17.01
CA ALA A 72 -3.18 10.24 17.94
C ALA A 72 -1.96 11.16 18.02
N HIS A 73 -2.13 12.32 18.66
CA HIS A 73 -1.01 13.12 19.14
C HIS A 73 -1.23 13.45 20.61
N ASN A 74 -0.61 12.68 21.51
CA ASN A 74 -0.05 13.11 22.80
C ASN A 74 0.50 11.89 23.59
N GLN A 75 1.81 11.96 23.92
CA GLN A 75 2.65 11.35 24.99
C GLN A 75 2.02 10.34 26.01
N PRO A 76 2.77 9.41 26.67
CA PRO A 76 4.19 9.48 27.05
C PRO A 76 5.07 8.25 26.72
N SER A 77 6.39 8.46 26.72
CA SER A 77 7.43 7.46 26.49
C SER A 77 7.52 6.41 27.62
N PHE A 78 7.26 5.14 27.28
CA PHE A 78 7.57 3.98 28.12
C PHE A 78 8.69 3.18 27.43
N SER A 79 9.94 3.33 27.85
CA SER A 79 11.06 2.56 27.28
C SER A 79 11.17 1.19 27.96
N THR A 80 10.66 0.15 27.30
CA THR A 80 11.01 -1.25 27.57
C THR A 80 11.43 -1.93 26.27
N VAL A 81 12.15 -3.06 26.39
CA VAL A 81 12.72 -3.85 25.27
C VAL A 81 11.67 -4.20 24.21
N ASP A 82 10.42 -4.43 24.63
CA ASP A 82 9.29 -4.72 23.74
C ASP A 82 8.87 -3.53 22.85
N GLN A 83 9.24 -2.28 23.18
CA GLN A 83 8.97 -1.14 22.31
C GLN A 83 9.89 -1.17 21.11
N THR A 84 11.15 -1.61 21.29
CA THR A 84 12.11 -1.70 20.19
C THR A 84 11.67 -2.68 19.12
N GLU A 85 11.03 -3.80 19.50
CA GLU A 85 10.45 -4.74 18.54
C GLU A 85 9.26 -4.13 17.80
N LEU A 86 8.36 -3.42 18.50
CA LEU A 86 7.21 -2.77 17.87
C LEU A 86 7.64 -1.60 16.96
N ASP A 87 8.62 -0.81 17.38
CA ASP A 87 9.25 0.25 16.57
C ASP A 87 9.81 -0.36 15.28
N GLN A 88 10.62 -1.42 15.40
CA GLN A 88 11.20 -2.11 14.25
C GLN A 88 10.14 -2.70 13.33
N PHE A 89 9.06 -3.26 13.89
CA PHE A 89 7.92 -3.75 13.11
C PHE A 89 7.25 -2.61 12.33
N MET A 90 6.94 -1.49 12.99
CA MET A 90 6.30 -0.33 12.37
C MET A 90 7.15 0.22 11.22
N GLU A 91 8.46 0.36 11.43
CA GLU A 91 9.40 0.82 10.40
C GLU A 91 9.52 -0.16 9.23
N ALA A 92 9.69 -1.45 9.53
CA ALA A 92 9.81 -2.50 8.51
C ALA A 92 8.55 -2.58 7.65
N TYR A 93 7.37 -2.42 8.26
CA TYR A 93 6.10 -2.45 7.54
C TYR A 93 5.95 -1.21 6.64
N CYS A 94 6.22 -0.01 7.14
CA CYS A 94 6.26 1.20 6.32
C CYS A 94 7.20 1.04 5.11
N MET A 95 8.43 0.57 5.34
CA MET A 95 9.40 0.34 4.27
C MET A 95 8.92 -0.71 3.26
N ALA A 96 8.31 -1.80 3.71
CA ALA A 96 7.78 -2.84 2.83
C ALA A 96 6.65 -2.29 1.94
N LEU A 97 5.75 -1.47 2.49
CA LEU A 97 4.69 -0.81 1.73
C LEU A 97 5.23 0.18 0.70
N SER A 98 6.24 0.98 1.06
CA SER A 98 6.87 1.91 0.11
C SER A 98 7.49 1.15 -1.07
N LYS A 99 8.23 0.07 -0.80
CA LYS A 99 8.81 -0.78 -1.85
C LYS A 99 7.74 -1.43 -2.73
N LEU A 100 6.64 -1.88 -2.13
CA LEU A 100 5.51 -2.45 -2.87
C LEU A 100 4.85 -1.40 -3.76
N LYS A 101 4.62 -0.18 -3.25
CA LYS A 101 4.10 0.94 -4.05
C LYS A 101 4.97 1.17 -5.29
N ASP A 102 6.27 1.35 -5.10
CA ASP A 102 7.19 1.68 -6.19
C ASP A 102 7.25 0.53 -7.22
N ALA A 103 7.28 -0.73 -6.75
CA ALA A 103 7.26 -1.92 -7.61
C ALA A 103 5.96 -2.08 -8.43
N ILE A 104 4.87 -1.43 -8.03
CA ILE A 104 3.60 -1.41 -8.79
C ILE A 104 3.54 -0.18 -9.70
N GLU A 105 4.01 0.98 -9.22
CA GLU A 105 4.00 2.23 -9.97
C GLU A 105 4.90 2.18 -11.22
N GLU A 106 6.13 1.64 -11.08
CA GLU A 106 7.10 1.52 -12.18
C GLU A 106 6.51 0.82 -13.42
N PRO A 107 5.99 -0.42 -13.35
CA PRO A 107 5.41 -1.08 -14.53
C PRO A 107 4.13 -0.40 -15.05
N GLN A 108 3.38 0.32 -14.21
CA GLN A 108 2.22 1.10 -14.66
C GLN A 108 2.66 2.29 -15.52
N GLU A 109 3.67 3.03 -15.08
CA GLU A 109 4.24 4.16 -15.82
C GLU A 109 4.86 3.69 -17.15
N GLU A 110 5.64 2.60 -17.13
CA GLU A 110 6.21 2.02 -18.34
C GLU A 110 5.15 1.62 -19.37
N THR A 111 4.07 0.98 -18.89
CA THR A 111 2.95 0.58 -19.75
C THR A 111 2.25 1.81 -20.35
N MET A 112 2.03 2.85 -19.55
CA MET A 112 1.39 4.08 -20.02
C MET A 112 2.26 4.80 -21.06
N ALA A 113 3.59 4.86 -20.83
CA ALA A 113 4.53 5.42 -21.78
C ALA A 113 4.54 4.65 -23.10
N PHE A 114 4.53 3.31 -23.05
CA PHE A 114 4.44 2.46 -24.23
C PHE A 114 3.15 2.72 -25.03
N ILE A 115 2.00 2.76 -24.37
CA ILE A 115 0.69 3.04 -25.00
C ILE A 115 0.71 4.42 -25.68
N ASN A 116 1.20 5.46 -25.00
CA ASN A 116 1.28 6.81 -25.55
C ASN A 116 2.22 6.89 -26.77
N SER A 117 3.32 6.15 -26.75
CA SER A 117 4.23 6.05 -27.90
C SER A 117 3.53 5.43 -29.11
N MET A 118 2.81 4.32 -28.90
CA MET A 118 2.06 3.64 -29.96
C MET A 118 0.97 4.55 -30.56
N HIS A 119 0.21 5.26 -29.71
CA HIS A 119 -0.79 6.23 -30.19
C HIS A 119 -0.16 7.35 -31.02
N SER A 120 1.03 7.82 -30.63
CA SER A 120 1.75 8.86 -31.36
C SER A 120 2.20 8.37 -32.74
N GLN A 121 2.77 7.16 -32.82
CA GLN A 121 3.18 6.55 -34.10
C GLN A 121 1.99 6.33 -35.03
N LEU A 122 0.86 5.84 -34.51
CA LEU A 122 -0.35 5.64 -35.31
C LEU A 122 -0.93 6.97 -35.82
N LYS A 123 -0.92 8.01 -34.99
CA LYS A 123 -1.37 9.35 -35.40
C LYS A 123 -0.52 9.91 -36.53
N GLU A 124 0.80 9.79 -36.43
CA GLU A 124 1.72 10.22 -37.50
C GLU A 124 1.41 9.51 -38.82
N LEU A 125 1.23 8.19 -38.80
CA LEU A 125 0.88 7.42 -40.01
C LEU A 125 -0.45 7.84 -40.63
N MET A 126 -1.43 8.25 -39.83
CA MET A 126 -2.74 8.70 -40.31
C MET A 126 -2.73 10.14 -40.83
N GLU A 127 -1.80 10.97 -40.35
CA GLU A 127 -1.64 12.36 -40.79
C GLU A 127 -0.71 12.49 -42.02
N LEU A 128 0.04 11.43 -42.37
CA LEU A 128 0.80 11.39 -43.61
C LEU A 128 -0.14 11.45 -44.82
N PRO A 129 -0.01 12.44 -45.72
CA PRO A 129 -0.78 12.44 -46.95
C PRO A 129 -0.31 11.24 -47.77
N PHE A 130 -1.24 10.36 -48.16
CA PHE A 130 -1.03 9.30 -49.14
C PHE A 130 -0.74 9.94 -50.51
N THR A 131 0.44 10.53 -50.64
CA THR A 131 0.98 10.99 -51.91
C THR A 131 1.84 9.84 -52.42
N ALA A 132 1.17 8.81 -52.92
CA ALA A 132 1.77 7.95 -53.92
C ALA A 132 2.02 8.81 -55.17
N ALA A 133 3.13 9.54 -55.13
CA ALA A 133 3.67 10.26 -56.27
C ALA A 133 3.97 9.23 -57.36
N LEU A 134 3.22 9.32 -58.45
CA LEU A 134 3.47 8.63 -59.71
C LEU A 134 4.91 8.96 -60.17
N PRO A 135 5.79 7.97 -60.42
CA PRO A 135 7.01 8.23 -61.18
C PRO A 135 6.62 8.41 -62.65
N THR A 136 6.34 9.65 -63.06
CA THR A 136 6.30 10.03 -64.48
C THR A 136 7.72 10.32 -64.94
N THR A 137 8.46 9.31 -65.38
CA THR A 137 9.63 9.53 -66.24
C THR A 137 9.18 9.54 -67.69
N THR A 138 8.62 10.69 -68.11
CA THR A 138 8.63 11.10 -69.51
C THR A 138 10.05 11.52 -69.84
N SER A 139 10.82 10.61 -70.45
CA SER A 139 12.12 10.94 -71.06
C SER A 139 11.97 10.99 -72.56
N SER A 140 11.68 12.19 -73.05
CA SER A 140 11.74 12.56 -74.46
C SER A 140 13.20 12.71 -74.91
N GLY A 141 13.56 12.08 -76.03
CA GLY A 141 14.67 12.55 -76.88
C GLY A 141 15.79 11.55 -77.18
N LYS A 142 15.67 10.82 -78.29
CA LYS A 142 16.60 10.95 -79.44
C LYS A 142 16.10 10.11 -80.63
N GLN A 143 15.77 10.81 -81.71
CA GLN A 143 15.77 10.24 -83.06
C GLN A 143 17.15 9.67 -83.39
N ILE A 144 17.22 8.41 -83.84
CA ILE A 144 18.21 7.96 -84.84
C ILE A 144 17.53 6.99 -85.82
N TYR A 145 17.77 7.28 -87.08
CA TYR A 145 17.26 6.76 -88.34
C TYR A 145 17.74 5.33 -88.66
N ALA A 146 16.88 4.52 -89.31
CA ALA A 146 17.29 3.60 -90.38
C ALA A 146 16.06 3.08 -91.15
N THR A 147 16.16 3.14 -92.48
CA THR A 147 15.17 2.92 -93.55
C THR A 147 14.97 1.44 -93.96
N PRO A 148 13.94 1.11 -94.76
CA PRO A 148 13.41 -0.25 -94.90
C PRO A 148 13.90 -1.01 -96.15
N SER A 149 13.88 -2.34 -96.06
CA SER A 149 13.51 -3.27 -97.14
C SER A 149 13.07 -4.60 -96.52
#